data_AF-A0A2P5HHQ7-F1
#
_entry.id   AF-A0A2P5HHQ7-F1
#
_cell.length_a   1.000
_cell.length_b   1.000
_cell.length_c   1.000
_cell.angle_alpha   90.00
_cell.angle_beta   90.00
_cell.angle_gamma   90.00
#
_symmetry.space_group_name_H-M   'P 1'
#
loop_
_entity.id
_entity.type
_entity.pdbx_description
1 polymer ?
#
loop_
_entity_poly.entity_id
_entity_poly.type
_entity_poly.pdbx_seq_one_letter_code
_entity_poly.pdbx_strand_id
1 'polypeptide(L)'
;MDSYFNVSTTPSVEQALEAYTPDNSIGPQIIQQAIADSWAATFIYYLYTQDAHLRQSVIDLVCKYRPGENPRLGDPWKFGSYNYNVEIIFDDGIVLFRFPIPGVAVYPDDKVKAEVATIRFVADHTSIPVPRIYHWGTAADNPTRLHVPFIIMEHIPHTTTIGMALDDPDFKIPSVPKSEKRAYLYQQMADISLQLYSLTSDRIGSLDILEEGGYAVNSGPLPHSIVNQVVNCSVPVSVLPPRSRIYSSSRDFFVDAVETHIAELLFMSEKFIHSATDCRKKFVARRTVRNLVRARLEEKQADQSCETFRLWGDDFRPESVLLDENGVVVGVVDWEYTYFAPETYHLNPPWWLLGEITSGHSSPDENSDAGADDSSDPSADASEGFPNLNELSSDIGDQEGEEGGDKDPYDWDGLVRAYLRALEEMEEKLQSDQKIRPVGNHLFSSSTKEHDVTAHTTRKLPLSRLMKHRWDEDTTEFALTTVISQIVFLDKYFWDMVDEQNRGENALGGYEARVELLDAPSRMLMEWFVHRRVDEIQLKDPKALLEQVLEQMDGKTSGLFAQNDGELD
;
A
#
# COMPACT_ATOMS: atom_id res chain seq x y z
N MET A 1 26.51 2.47 34.64
CA MET A 1 26.58 2.68 33.18
C MET A 1 25.26 2.16 32.67
N ASP A 2 24.27 3.05 32.60
CA ASP A 2 22.93 2.65 32.20
C ASP A 2 22.98 2.38 30.69
N SER A 3 22.74 1.13 30.30
CA SER A 3 22.55 0.74 28.91
C SER A 3 21.18 1.27 28.47
N TYR A 4 21.13 2.53 28.06
CA TYR A 4 19.92 3.13 27.52
C TYR A 4 19.57 2.47 26.18
N PHE A 5 18.30 2.08 26.01
CA PHE A 5 17.80 1.68 24.70
C PHE A 5 17.83 2.89 23.77
N ASN A 6 18.66 2.84 22.75
CA ASN A 6 18.60 3.81 21.69
C ASN A 6 17.56 3.35 20.66
N VAL A 7 16.40 4.01 20.68
CA VAL A 7 15.23 3.73 19.82
C VAL A 7 15.56 3.84 18.34
N SER A 8 16.64 4.56 17.98
CA SER A 8 17.16 4.63 16.62
C SER A 8 18.00 3.41 16.21
N THR A 9 18.27 2.47 17.12
CA THR A 9 19.03 1.25 16.82
C THR A 9 18.05 0.23 16.27
N THR A 10 17.79 0.33 14.97
CA THR A 10 17.01 -0.65 14.22
C THR A 10 17.95 -1.64 13.57
N PRO A 11 17.52 -2.90 13.35
CA PRO A 11 18.16 -3.73 12.34
C PRO A 11 18.26 -2.94 11.04
N SER A 12 19.44 -2.89 10.45
CA SER A 12 19.62 -2.31 9.12
C SER A 12 18.96 -3.21 8.06
N VAL A 13 18.64 -2.63 6.91
CA VAL A 13 18.19 -3.40 5.73
C VAL A 13 19.19 -4.51 5.37
N GLU A 14 20.48 -4.24 5.51
CA GLU A 14 21.56 -5.21 5.32
C GLU A 14 21.46 -6.38 6.30
N GLN A 15 21.25 -6.12 7.59
CA GLN A 15 21.06 -7.17 8.60
C GLN A 15 19.80 -8.01 8.34
N ALA A 16 18.70 -7.36 7.92
CA ALA A 16 17.47 -8.06 7.55
C ALA A 16 17.70 -8.94 6.29
N LEU A 17 18.45 -8.44 5.31
CA LEU A 17 18.84 -9.20 4.12
C LEU A 17 19.76 -10.37 4.45
N GLU A 18 20.70 -10.22 5.39
CA GLU A 18 21.59 -11.30 5.84
C GLU A 18 20.81 -12.42 6.53
N ALA A 19 19.80 -12.08 7.32
CA ALA A 19 18.92 -13.04 7.99
C ALA A 19 17.93 -13.74 7.04
N TYR A 20 17.71 -13.21 5.84
CA TYR A 20 16.80 -13.79 4.85
C TYR A 20 17.35 -15.08 4.22
N THR A 21 16.55 -16.15 4.32
CA THR A 21 16.77 -17.42 3.61
C THR A 21 15.90 -17.48 2.34
N PRO A 22 16.47 -17.84 1.17
CA PRO A 22 15.75 -17.86 -0.12
C PRO A 22 14.62 -18.89 -0.27
N ASP A 23 14.44 -19.78 0.70
CA ASP A 23 13.35 -20.77 0.75
C ASP A 23 12.02 -20.17 1.23
N ASN A 24 12.05 -18.95 1.78
CA ASN A 24 10.85 -18.18 2.07
C ASN A 24 10.29 -17.68 0.73
N SER A 25 9.17 -18.25 0.27
CA SER A 25 8.39 -17.87 -0.93
C SER A 25 7.84 -16.42 -0.92
N ILE A 26 8.44 -15.55 -0.11
CA ILE A 26 8.02 -14.20 0.22
C ILE A 26 8.97 -13.22 -0.48
N GLY A 27 8.40 -12.25 -1.19
CA GLY A 27 9.14 -11.21 -1.90
C GLY A 27 9.84 -10.19 -0.98
N PRO A 28 10.28 -9.04 -1.54
CA PRO A 28 11.01 -8.01 -0.81
C PRO A 28 10.36 -7.50 0.50
N GLN A 29 9.04 -7.70 0.66
CA GLN A 29 8.26 -7.28 1.83
C GLN A 29 8.74 -7.91 3.14
N ILE A 30 9.43 -9.05 3.08
CA ILE A 30 10.01 -9.72 4.24
C ILE A 30 11.01 -8.82 5.00
N ILE A 31 11.68 -7.90 4.30
CA ILE A 31 12.68 -7.01 4.90
C ILE A 31 12.04 -6.07 5.91
N GLN A 32 10.98 -5.37 5.49
CA GLN A 32 10.22 -4.52 6.38
C GLN A 32 9.64 -5.31 7.55
N GLN A 33 9.06 -6.48 7.32
CA GLN A 33 8.49 -7.31 8.38
C GLN A 33 9.56 -7.73 9.41
N ALA A 34 10.72 -8.21 8.94
CA ALA A 34 11.84 -8.60 9.80
C ALA A 34 12.37 -7.43 10.65
N ILE A 35 12.49 -6.23 10.06
CA ILE A 35 12.89 -5.02 10.79
C ILE A 35 11.84 -4.69 11.86
N ALA A 36 10.55 -4.70 11.49
CA ALA A 36 9.45 -4.37 12.39
C ALA A 36 9.39 -5.33 13.59
N ASP A 37 9.43 -6.65 13.36
CA ASP A 37 9.33 -7.66 14.40
C ASP A 37 10.52 -7.62 15.36
N SER A 38 11.73 -7.54 14.81
CA SER A 38 12.97 -7.49 15.61
C SER A 38 13.02 -6.20 16.45
N TRP A 39 12.65 -5.07 15.87
CA TRP A 39 12.57 -3.80 16.59
C TRP A 39 11.48 -3.85 17.66
N ALA A 40 10.28 -4.36 17.35
CA ALA A 40 9.15 -4.42 18.26
C ALA A 40 9.44 -5.31 19.47
N ALA A 41 10.02 -6.50 19.26
CA ALA A 41 10.42 -7.39 20.35
C ALA A 41 11.39 -6.70 21.31
N THR A 42 12.38 -5.98 20.77
CA THR A 42 13.35 -5.23 21.58
C THR A 42 12.67 -4.08 22.32
N PHE A 43 11.84 -3.30 21.62
CA PHE A 43 11.13 -2.16 22.19
C PHE A 43 10.19 -2.59 23.34
N ILE A 44 9.44 -3.68 23.16
CA ILE A 44 8.57 -4.27 24.17
C ILE A 44 9.36 -4.60 25.43
N TYR A 45 10.49 -5.31 25.29
CA TYR A 45 11.33 -5.66 26.43
C TYR A 45 11.77 -4.41 27.21
N TYR A 46 12.20 -3.35 26.52
CA TYR A 46 12.64 -2.14 27.18
C TYR A 46 11.49 -1.35 27.82
N LEU A 47 10.42 -1.04 27.09
CA LEU A 47 9.31 -0.24 27.61
C LEU A 47 8.58 -0.94 28.77
N TYR A 48 8.34 -2.25 28.66
CA TYR A 48 7.55 -2.99 29.63
C TYR A 48 8.38 -3.55 30.78
N THR A 49 9.66 -3.86 30.58
CA THR A 49 10.48 -4.54 31.59
C THR A 49 11.63 -3.69 32.14
N GLN A 50 12.39 -2.99 31.30
CA GLN A 50 13.67 -2.40 31.72
C GLN A 50 13.59 -0.90 32.09
N ASP A 51 13.00 -0.07 31.22
CA ASP A 51 13.08 1.39 31.34
C ASP A 51 11.80 1.99 31.95
N ALA A 52 11.75 1.98 33.28
CA ALA A 52 10.64 2.58 34.03
C ALA A 52 10.50 4.09 33.79
N HIS A 53 11.59 4.80 33.47
CA HIS A 53 11.55 6.24 33.20
C HIS A 53 10.92 6.54 31.85
N LEU A 54 11.30 5.80 30.81
CA LEU A 54 10.67 5.90 29.49
C LEU A 54 9.18 5.60 29.60
N ARG A 55 8.81 4.48 30.25
CA ARG A 55 7.41 4.11 30.48
C ARG A 55 6.62 5.22 31.16
N GLN A 56 7.15 5.79 32.24
CA GLN A 56 6.48 6.88 32.93
C GLN A 56 6.38 8.13 32.05
N SER A 57 7.40 8.46 31.27
CA SER A 57 7.37 9.62 30.37
C SER A 57 6.31 9.51 29.27
N VAL A 58 6.07 8.30 28.74
CA VAL A 58 4.98 8.05 27.77
C VAL A 58 3.62 8.23 28.45
N ILE A 59 3.43 7.64 29.65
CA ILE A 59 2.19 7.80 30.42
C ILE A 59 1.93 9.28 30.74
N ASP A 60 2.93 10.01 31.23
CA ASP A 60 2.82 11.42 31.60
C ASP A 60 2.46 12.29 30.38
N LEU A 61 3.09 12.01 29.23
CA LEU A 61 2.80 12.70 27.98
C LEU A 61 1.35 12.47 27.53
N VAL A 62 0.85 11.23 27.61
CA VAL A 62 -0.55 10.93 27.29
C VAL A 62 -1.50 11.63 28.28
N CYS A 63 -1.20 11.55 29.58
CA CYS A 63 -2.01 12.18 30.63
C CYS A 63 -2.07 13.71 30.50
N LYS A 64 -1.04 14.35 29.93
CA LYS A 64 -1.04 15.80 29.65
C LYS A 64 -2.17 16.21 28.69
N TYR A 65 -2.49 15.37 27.70
CA TYR A 65 -3.47 15.69 26.66
C TYR A 65 -4.80 14.96 26.81
N ARG A 66 -4.79 13.82 27.49
CA ARG A 66 -5.99 13.08 27.90
C ARG A 66 -5.84 12.68 29.37
N PRO A 67 -6.24 13.55 30.32
CA PRO A 67 -6.23 13.21 31.74
C PRO A 67 -7.20 12.06 32.04
N GLY A 68 -6.90 11.25 33.05
CA GLY A 68 -7.78 10.17 33.51
C GLY A 68 -7.24 9.51 34.79
N GLU A 69 -8.04 8.64 35.38
CA GLU A 69 -7.69 7.91 36.60
C GLU A 69 -6.97 6.59 36.30
N ASN A 70 -6.02 6.24 37.17
CA ASN A 70 -5.26 4.98 37.15
C ASN A 70 -4.63 4.59 35.79
N PRO A 71 -3.82 5.48 35.17
CA PRO A 71 -3.18 5.18 33.89
C PRO A 71 -2.20 4.00 34.02
N ARG A 72 -2.32 3.04 33.12
CA ARG A 72 -1.42 1.88 33.02
C ARG A 72 -1.22 1.46 31.57
N LEU A 73 -0.12 0.79 31.29
CA LEU A 73 0.08 0.20 29.96
C LEU A 73 -0.92 -0.94 29.73
N GLY A 74 -1.43 -1.02 28.51
CA GLY A 74 -2.21 -2.15 28.00
C GLY A 74 -1.34 -3.24 27.41
N ASP A 75 -1.88 -3.97 26.44
CA ASP A 75 -1.21 -5.10 25.80
C ASP A 75 0.05 -4.63 25.04
N PRO A 76 1.24 -5.24 25.28
CA PRO A 76 2.47 -4.90 24.55
C PRO A 76 2.47 -5.30 23.07
N TRP A 77 1.58 -6.17 22.61
CA TRP A 77 1.61 -6.72 21.25
C TRP A 77 0.69 -5.98 20.28
N LYS A 78 0.67 -4.65 20.37
CA LYS A 78 -0.21 -3.76 19.58
C LYS A 78 0.56 -3.02 18.49
N PHE A 79 1.14 -3.76 17.55
CA PHE A 79 1.83 -3.17 16.40
C PHE A 79 1.38 -3.83 15.10
N GLY A 80 1.41 -3.03 14.03
CA GLY A 80 1.24 -3.51 12.66
C GLY A 80 2.56 -3.40 11.90
N SER A 81 2.50 -3.49 10.58
CA SER A 81 3.70 -3.50 9.73
C SER A 81 4.46 -2.16 9.72
N TYR A 82 3.82 -1.03 10.09
CA TYR A 82 4.43 0.32 10.02
C TYR A 82 4.43 1.10 11.32
N ASN A 83 3.51 0.81 12.25
CA ASN A 83 3.32 1.62 13.45
C ASN A 83 3.20 0.73 14.68
N TYR A 84 3.71 1.27 15.78
CA TYR A 84 3.55 0.69 17.11
C TYR A 84 2.53 1.53 17.89
N ASN A 85 1.58 0.87 18.56
CA ASN A 85 0.58 1.52 19.41
C ASN A 85 0.83 1.12 20.86
N VAL A 86 1.23 2.08 21.69
CA VAL A 86 1.23 1.89 23.14
C VAL A 86 -0.17 2.21 23.67
N GLU A 87 -0.86 1.20 24.18
CA GLU A 87 -2.14 1.40 24.86
C GLU A 87 -1.92 1.97 26.26
N ILE A 88 -2.58 3.08 26.57
CA ILE A 88 -2.71 3.62 27.92
C ILE A 88 -4.16 3.42 28.37
N ILE A 89 -4.35 2.51 29.31
CA ILE A 89 -5.64 2.17 29.88
C ILE A 89 -5.89 3.05 31.11
N PHE A 90 -7.03 3.72 31.11
CA PHE A 90 -7.62 4.43 32.23
C PHE A 90 -8.88 3.70 32.70
N ASP A 91 -9.44 4.10 33.84
CA ASP A 91 -10.69 3.51 34.34
C ASP A 91 -11.91 3.79 33.44
N ASP A 92 -11.85 4.87 32.65
CA ASP A 92 -12.93 5.35 31.78
C ASP A 92 -12.67 5.10 30.28
N GLY A 93 -11.57 4.43 29.91
CA GLY A 93 -11.30 4.08 28.51
C GLY A 93 -9.83 3.90 28.17
N ILE A 94 -9.54 3.74 26.88
CA ILE A 94 -8.20 3.48 26.36
C ILE A 94 -7.78 4.64 25.44
N VAL A 95 -6.50 5.01 25.50
CA VAL A 95 -5.86 5.98 24.61
C VAL A 95 -4.66 5.32 23.95
N LEU A 96 -4.47 5.57 22.66
CA LEU A 96 -3.33 5.07 21.91
C LEU A 96 -2.26 6.15 21.81
N PHE A 97 -1.04 5.80 22.20
CA PHE A 97 0.17 6.52 21.80
C PHE A 97 0.80 5.77 20.61
N ARG A 98 0.48 6.22 19.41
CA ARG A 98 0.88 5.63 18.13
C ARG A 98 2.11 6.36 17.60
N PHE A 99 3.08 5.62 17.05
CA PHE A 99 4.19 6.21 16.32
C PHE A 99 4.72 5.25 15.24
N PRO A 100 5.33 5.77 14.16
CA PRO A 100 5.94 4.94 13.12
C PRO A 100 7.10 4.13 13.70
N ILE A 101 7.16 2.85 13.37
CA ILE A 101 8.27 1.98 13.75
C ILE A 101 9.54 2.49 13.03
N PRO A 102 10.62 2.81 13.78
CA PRO A 102 11.90 3.17 13.19
C PRO A 102 12.40 2.11 12.21
N GLY A 103 12.99 2.54 11.09
CA GLY A 103 13.56 1.65 10.08
C GLY A 103 12.59 1.14 9.01
N VAL A 104 11.28 1.21 9.25
CA VAL A 104 10.25 0.80 8.26
C VAL A 104 9.39 1.96 7.73
N ALA A 105 9.50 3.15 8.34
CA ALA A 105 8.82 4.35 7.88
C ALA A 105 9.79 5.30 7.14
N VAL A 106 9.37 5.74 5.95
CA VAL A 106 10.08 6.77 5.18
C VAL A 106 9.41 8.12 5.45
N TYR A 107 10.22 9.14 5.76
CA TYR A 107 9.73 10.49 6.11
C TYR A 107 8.72 10.48 7.28
N PRO A 108 9.09 9.97 8.47
CA PRO A 108 8.13 9.69 9.53
C PRO A 108 7.39 10.94 10.03
N ASP A 109 8.04 12.11 10.07
CA ASP A 109 7.40 13.37 10.45
C ASP A 109 6.32 13.79 9.44
N ASP A 110 6.62 13.71 8.13
CA ASP A 110 5.67 14.04 7.06
C ASP A 110 4.51 13.04 7.03
N LYS A 111 4.79 11.75 7.25
CA LYS A 111 3.79 10.69 7.38
C LYS A 111 2.79 10.98 8.50
N VAL A 112 3.28 11.26 9.72
CA VAL A 112 2.42 11.56 10.87
C VAL A 112 1.61 12.84 10.65
N LYS A 113 2.22 13.88 10.07
CA LYS A 113 1.50 15.11 9.69
C LYS A 113 0.35 14.83 8.73
N ALA A 114 0.62 14.09 7.65
CA ALA A 114 -0.36 13.76 6.63
C ALA A 114 -1.49 12.86 7.18
N GLU A 115 -1.17 11.89 8.02
CA GLU A 115 -2.15 11.00 8.69
C GLU A 115 -3.10 11.82 9.58
N VAL A 116 -2.57 12.71 10.43
CA VAL A 116 -3.38 13.57 11.29
C VAL A 116 -4.21 14.57 10.49
N ALA A 117 -3.63 15.17 9.45
CA ALA A 117 -4.34 16.08 8.55
C ALA A 117 -5.53 15.38 7.88
N THR A 118 -5.30 14.15 7.41
CA THR A 118 -6.33 13.32 6.77
C THR A 118 -7.43 12.94 7.74
N ILE A 119 -7.11 12.45 8.94
CA ILE A 119 -8.11 12.07 9.96
C ILE A 119 -9.03 13.25 10.26
N ARG A 120 -8.47 14.43 10.52
CA ARG A 120 -9.28 15.62 10.84
C ARG A 120 -10.07 16.10 9.62
N PHE A 121 -9.46 16.10 8.43
CA PHE A 121 -10.14 16.47 7.19
C PHE A 121 -11.35 15.58 6.91
N VAL A 122 -11.19 14.26 7.05
CA VAL A 122 -12.28 13.29 6.87
C VAL A 122 -13.38 13.50 7.92
N ALA A 123 -13.02 13.72 9.19
CA ALA A 123 -13.98 14.00 10.25
C ALA A 123 -14.83 15.26 9.97
N ASP A 124 -14.20 16.30 9.40
CA ASP A 124 -14.85 17.58 9.14
C ASP A 124 -15.74 17.56 7.89
N HIS A 125 -15.47 16.68 6.92
CA HIS A 125 -16.10 16.71 5.59
C HIS A 125 -16.95 15.48 5.25
N THR A 126 -16.95 14.46 6.11
CA THR A 126 -17.69 13.22 5.88
C THR A 126 -18.43 12.77 7.15
N SER A 127 -19.22 11.72 7.03
CA SER A 127 -19.79 10.99 8.17
C SER A 127 -18.99 9.75 8.55
N ILE A 128 -17.83 9.51 7.91
CA ILE A 128 -16.96 8.39 8.23
C ILE A 128 -16.47 8.55 9.68
N PRO A 129 -16.73 7.58 10.57
CA PRO A 129 -16.23 7.65 11.94
C PRO A 129 -14.72 7.43 11.92
N VAL A 130 -13.97 8.37 12.46
CA VAL A 130 -12.50 8.32 12.54
C VAL A 130 -12.05 8.61 13.97
N PRO A 131 -10.88 8.12 14.40
CA PRO A 131 -10.43 8.28 15.77
C PRO A 131 -10.17 9.75 16.11
N ARG A 132 -10.62 10.19 17.29
CA ARG A 132 -10.30 11.53 17.77
C ARG A 132 -8.81 11.67 18.06
N ILE A 133 -8.19 12.71 17.50
CA ILE A 133 -6.80 13.09 17.79
C ILE A 133 -6.75 14.02 19.01
N TYR A 134 -6.19 13.55 20.12
CA TYR A 134 -5.96 14.39 21.31
C TYR A 134 -4.74 15.30 21.12
N HIS A 135 -3.65 14.75 20.58
CA HIS A 135 -2.43 15.49 20.29
C HIS A 135 -1.57 14.72 19.29
N TRP A 136 -0.57 15.38 18.72
CA TRP A 136 0.45 14.77 17.88
C TRP A 136 1.67 15.69 17.87
N GLY A 137 2.82 15.17 17.43
CA GLY A 137 4.04 15.96 17.31
C GLY A 137 5.07 15.31 16.41
N THR A 138 6.02 16.10 15.94
CA THR A 138 7.21 15.61 15.22
C THR A 138 8.19 14.92 16.19
N ALA A 139 9.22 14.27 15.65
CA ALA A 139 10.31 13.73 16.46
C ALA A 139 10.96 14.79 17.37
N ALA A 140 11.05 16.04 16.90
CA ALA A 140 11.59 17.16 17.68
C ALA A 140 10.65 17.62 18.80
N ASP A 141 9.34 17.46 18.61
CA ASP A 141 8.32 17.81 19.60
C ASP A 141 8.16 16.72 20.68
N ASN A 142 8.67 15.52 20.45
CA ASN A 142 8.51 14.39 21.35
C ASN A 142 9.37 14.58 22.61
N PRO A 143 8.77 14.86 23.78
CA PRO A 143 9.52 15.10 25.02
C PRO A 143 9.99 13.81 25.70
N THR A 144 9.62 12.65 25.15
CA THR A 144 10.15 11.36 25.59
C THR A 144 11.57 11.15 25.03
N ARG A 145 12.20 10.04 25.40
CA ARG A 145 13.49 9.63 24.86
C ARG A 145 13.36 8.83 23.55
N LEU A 146 12.17 8.78 22.94
CA LEU A 146 11.92 7.99 21.74
C LEU A 146 12.45 8.63 20.46
N HIS A 147 12.52 9.95 20.38
CA HIS A 147 12.97 10.68 19.18
C HIS A 147 12.22 10.29 17.89
N VAL A 148 10.93 9.95 18.01
CA VAL A 148 10.03 9.62 16.90
C VAL A 148 8.83 10.57 16.89
N PRO A 149 8.23 10.88 15.73
CA PRO A 149 6.94 11.55 15.72
C PRO A 149 5.87 10.63 16.30
N PHE A 150 4.77 11.21 16.76
CA PHE A 150 3.75 10.45 17.48
C PHE A 150 2.36 11.06 17.31
N ILE A 151 1.36 10.23 17.56
CA ILE A 151 -0.06 10.58 17.63
C ILE A 151 -0.60 10.05 18.95
N ILE A 152 -1.29 10.91 19.69
CA ILE A 152 -2.08 10.55 20.87
C ILE A 152 -3.55 10.60 20.44
N MET A 153 -4.17 9.44 20.34
CA MET A 153 -5.49 9.31 19.72
C MET A 153 -6.40 8.36 20.49
N GLU A 154 -7.68 8.47 20.20
CA GLU A 154 -8.71 7.58 20.72
C GLU A 154 -8.50 6.14 20.28
N HIS A 155 -8.64 5.21 21.22
CA HIS A 155 -8.93 3.83 20.89
C HIS A 155 -10.44 3.71 20.68
N ILE A 156 -10.87 3.33 19.47
CA ILE A 156 -12.27 3.10 19.15
C ILE A 156 -12.67 1.71 19.66
N PRO A 157 -13.62 1.58 20.61
CA PRO A 157 -14.12 0.28 21.03
C PRO A 157 -14.78 -0.44 19.84
N HIS A 158 -14.38 -1.68 19.58
CA HIS A 158 -14.89 -2.50 18.49
C HIS A 158 -14.75 -3.98 18.86
N THR A 159 -15.43 -4.85 18.11
CA THR A 159 -15.40 -6.31 18.32
C THR A 159 -14.62 -7.05 17.24
N THR A 160 -14.63 -6.53 16.01
CA THR A 160 -13.96 -7.13 14.85
C THR A 160 -13.75 -6.06 13.77
N THR A 161 -13.22 -6.45 12.61
CA THR A 161 -13.10 -5.62 11.41
C THR A 161 -13.97 -6.18 10.28
N ILE A 162 -14.23 -5.40 9.22
CA ILE A 162 -14.93 -5.93 8.03
C ILE A 162 -14.14 -7.09 7.42
N GLY A 163 -12.80 -7.01 7.37
CA GLY A 163 -11.94 -8.08 6.86
C GLY A 163 -12.14 -9.39 7.62
N MET A 164 -11.95 -9.36 8.94
CA MET A 164 -12.16 -10.54 9.79
C MET A 164 -13.60 -11.07 9.71
N ALA A 165 -14.59 -10.17 9.60
CA ALA A 165 -15.99 -10.54 9.44
C ALA A 165 -16.31 -11.16 8.07
N LEU A 166 -15.59 -10.80 7.00
CA LEU A 166 -15.70 -11.42 5.68
C LEU A 166 -15.13 -12.85 5.72
N ASP A 167 -13.93 -12.99 6.28
CA ASP A 167 -13.16 -14.23 6.37
C ASP A 167 -13.80 -15.28 7.28
N ASP A 168 -14.43 -14.86 8.38
CA ASP A 168 -15.08 -15.77 9.32
C ASP A 168 -16.46 -16.23 8.79
N PRO A 169 -16.62 -17.49 8.34
CA PRO A 169 -17.89 -17.99 7.82
C PRO A 169 -18.97 -18.09 8.90
N ASP A 170 -18.61 -18.08 10.18
CA ASP A 170 -19.50 -18.23 11.33
C ASP A 170 -19.79 -16.93 12.06
N PHE A 171 -19.14 -15.83 11.67
CA PHE A 171 -19.49 -14.49 12.13
C PHE A 171 -20.94 -14.16 11.78
N LYS A 172 -21.73 -13.83 12.80
CA LYS A 172 -23.16 -13.52 12.69
C LYS A 172 -23.38 -12.05 12.98
N ILE A 173 -24.04 -11.39 12.05
CA ILE A 173 -24.57 -10.04 12.23
C ILE A 173 -26.03 -10.20 12.69
N PRO A 174 -26.40 -9.82 13.93
CA PRO A 174 -27.70 -10.17 14.53
C PRO A 174 -28.94 -9.86 13.70
N SER A 175 -28.88 -8.82 12.86
CA SER A 175 -30.01 -8.35 12.04
C SER A 175 -29.87 -8.66 10.55
N VAL A 176 -28.86 -9.44 10.12
CA VAL A 176 -28.60 -9.73 8.71
C VAL A 176 -28.57 -11.25 8.49
N PRO A 177 -29.35 -11.79 7.54
CA PRO A 177 -29.28 -13.20 7.17
C PRO A 177 -27.86 -13.62 6.77
N LYS A 178 -27.44 -14.85 7.13
CA LYS A 178 -26.09 -15.36 6.80
C LYS A 178 -25.76 -15.25 5.29
N SER A 179 -26.75 -15.48 4.42
CA SER A 179 -26.63 -15.34 2.96
C SER A 179 -26.38 -13.91 2.49
N GLU A 180 -26.74 -12.91 3.28
CA GLU A 180 -26.63 -11.48 2.95
C GLU A 180 -25.43 -10.81 3.64
N LYS A 181 -24.71 -11.53 4.52
CA LYS A 181 -23.54 -11.02 5.28
C LYS A 181 -22.57 -10.24 4.39
N ARG A 182 -22.11 -10.84 3.30
CA ARG A 182 -21.13 -10.22 2.38
C ARG A 182 -21.69 -8.96 1.73
N ALA A 183 -22.93 -9.02 1.23
CA ALA A 183 -23.56 -7.86 0.59
C ALA A 183 -23.68 -6.69 1.58
N TYR A 184 -24.10 -6.96 2.81
CA TYR A 184 -24.19 -5.96 3.87
C TYR A 184 -22.82 -5.34 4.22
N LEU A 185 -21.78 -6.16 4.36
CA LEU A 185 -20.42 -5.68 4.60
C LEU A 185 -19.88 -4.84 3.43
N TYR A 186 -20.16 -5.25 2.20
CA TYR A 186 -19.79 -4.49 0.99
C TYR A 186 -20.56 -3.18 0.88
N GLN A 187 -21.82 -3.10 1.30
CA GLN A 187 -22.58 -1.85 1.35
C GLN A 187 -21.89 -0.83 2.29
N GLN A 188 -21.38 -1.28 3.43
CA GLN A 188 -20.64 -0.40 4.36
C GLN A 188 -19.32 0.08 3.76
N MET A 189 -18.56 -0.80 3.08
CA MET A 189 -17.36 -0.39 2.33
C MET A 189 -17.66 0.58 1.19
N ALA A 190 -18.76 0.35 0.46
CA ALA A 190 -19.20 1.19 -0.64
C ALA A 190 -19.63 2.57 -0.16
N ASP A 191 -20.33 2.67 0.98
CA ASP A 191 -20.70 3.94 1.60
C ASP A 191 -19.47 4.80 1.91
N ILE A 192 -18.45 4.20 2.54
CA ILE A 192 -17.17 4.87 2.83
C ILE A 192 -16.50 5.29 1.52
N SER A 193 -16.44 4.41 0.53
CA SER A 193 -15.81 4.68 -0.77
C SER A 193 -16.48 5.84 -1.51
N LEU A 194 -17.82 5.94 -1.48
CA LEU A 194 -18.56 7.06 -2.07
C LEU A 194 -18.27 8.38 -1.36
N GLN A 195 -18.16 8.36 -0.03
CA GLN A 195 -17.79 9.53 0.76
C GLN A 195 -16.37 9.99 0.42
N LEU A 196 -15.39 9.08 0.35
CA LEU A 196 -14.01 9.39 -0.05
C LEU A 196 -13.94 9.92 -1.49
N TYR A 197 -14.65 9.27 -2.43
CA TYR A 197 -14.75 9.71 -3.82
C TYR A 197 -15.35 11.12 -3.93
N SER A 198 -16.22 11.55 -3.00
CA SER A 198 -16.79 12.90 -3.02
C SER A 198 -15.79 14.00 -2.69
N LEU A 199 -14.69 13.67 -2.00
CA LEU A 199 -13.65 14.63 -1.62
C LEU A 199 -12.73 14.92 -2.80
N THR A 200 -12.60 16.20 -3.15
CA THR A 200 -11.88 16.65 -4.36
C THR A 200 -10.73 17.60 -4.08
N SER A 201 -9.71 17.53 -4.92
CA SER A 201 -8.60 18.51 -4.99
C SER A 201 -8.30 18.87 -6.45
N ASP A 202 -7.69 20.04 -6.66
CA ASP A 202 -7.12 20.49 -7.93
C ASP A 202 -5.67 20.02 -8.15
N ARG A 203 -5.11 19.31 -7.16
CA ARG A 203 -3.74 18.78 -7.15
C ARG A 203 -3.65 17.37 -6.56
N ILE A 204 -2.67 16.62 -7.02
CA ILE A 204 -2.21 15.37 -6.41
C ILE A 204 -1.15 15.70 -5.36
N GLY A 205 -1.36 15.19 -4.15
CA GLY A 205 -0.46 15.38 -3.03
C GLY A 205 -1.11 15.03 -1.70
N SER A 206 -0.32 15.02 -0.63
CA SER A 206 -0.80 14.75 0.71
C SER A 206 -1.36 16.01 1.37
N LEU A 207 -2.31 15.79 2.29
CA LEU A 207 -2.91 16.85 3.08
C LEU A 207 -1.93 17.39 4.12
N ASP A 208 -2.03 18.68 4.40
CA ASP A 208 -1.35 19.37 5.49
C ASP A 208 -2.33 20.26 6.25
N ILE A 209 -2.02 20.52 7.52
CA ILE A 209 -2.81 21.40 8.40
C ILE A 209 -2.17 22.80 8.35
N LEU A 210 -2.96 23.78 7.92
CA LEU A 210 -2.55 25.19 7.90
C LEU A 210 -2.51 25.78 9.31
N GLU A 211 -1.68 26.80 9.54
CA GLU A 211 -1.57 27.49 10.84
C GLU A 211 -2.93 28.02 11.34
N GLU A 212 -3.82 28.39 10.42
CA GLU A 212 -5.17 28.91 10.70
C GLU A 212 -6.22 27.81 10.99
N GLY A 213 -5.83 26.53 10.97
CA GLY A 213 -6.72 25.39 11.22
C GLY A 213 -7.46 24.86 9.98
N GLY A 214 -7.13 25.35 8.79
CA GLY A 214 -7.63 24.82 7.51
C GLY A 214 -6.76 23.69 6.93
N TYR A 215 -7.16 23.16 5.78
CA TYR A 215 -6.46 22.08 5.08
C TYR A 215 -6.01 22.51 3.68
N ALA A 216 -4.85 22.03 3.24
CA ALA A 216 -4.39 22.21 1.87
C ALA A 216 -3.52 21.03 1.42
N VAL A 217 -3.43 20.84 0.10
CA VAL A 217 -2.44 19.94 -0.50
C VAL A 217 -1.13 20.70 -0.69
N ASN A 218 -0.24 20.62 0.31
CA ASN A 218 1.02 21.37 0.37
C ASN A 218 2.27 20.49 0.39
N SER A 219 2.10 19.16 0.37
CA SER A 219 3.19 18.20 0.27
C SER A 219 2.95 17.27 -0.91
N GLY A 220 4.05 16.75 -1.47
CA GLY A 220 3.98 15.69 -2.46
C GLY A 220 3.29 14.45 -1.89
N PRO A 221 2.72 13.60 -2.75
CA PRO A 221 2.00 12.42 -2.31
C PRO A 221 2.98 11.47 -1.60
N LEU A 222 2.49 10.84 -0.53
CA LEU A 222 3.20 9.80 0.21
C LEU A 222 2.52 8.44 -0.03
N PRO A 223 2.55 7.88 -1.25
CA PRO A 223 1.95 6.58 -1.52
C PRO A 223 2.67 5.49 -0.74
N HIS A 224 1.95 4.41 -0.46
CA HIS A 224 2.46 3.23 0.23
C HIS A 224 3.68 2.64 -0.47
N SER A 225 3.71 2.75 -1.81
CA SER A 225 4.83 2.29 -2.64
C SER A 225 6.18 2.88 -2.22
N ILE A 226 6.27 4.08 -1.63
CA ILE A 226 7.54 4.64 -1.15
C ILE A 226 8.24 3.71 -0.16
N VAL A 227 7.49 3.05 0.73
CA VAL A 227 8.08 2.09 1.68
C VAL A 227 8.61 0.87 0.95
N ASN A 228 7.85 0.35 -0.02
CA ASN A 228 8.31 -0.75 -0.86
C ASN A 228 9.60 -0.38 -1.61
N GLN A 229 9.68 0.83 -2.16
CA GLN A 229 10.86 1.30 -2.86
C GLN A 229 12.07 1.37 -1.92
N VAL A 230 11.96 2.11 -0.83
CA VAL A 230 13.12 2.46 0.01
C VAL A 230 13.52 1.32 0.94
N VAL A 231 12.56 0.73 1.63
CA VAL A 231 12.83 -0.27 2.69
C VAL A 231 13.00 -1.65 2.08
N ASN A 232 12.06 -2.07 1.23
CA ASN A 232 12.08 -3.43 0.68
C ASN A 232 13.06 -3.57 -0.49
N CYS A 233 13.15 -2.55 -1.35
CA CYS A 233 13.97 -2.59 -2.57
C CYS A 233 15.25 -1.74 -2.49
N SER A 234 15.57 -1.16 -1.32
CA SER A 234 16.80 -0.38 -1.10
C SER A 234 16.98 0.81 -2.05
N VAL A 235 15.88 1.34 -2.60
CA VAL A 235 15.91 2.50 -3.50
C VAL A 235 16.33 3.75 -2.71
N PRO A 236 17.41 4.45 -3.09
CA PRO A 236 17.84 5.64 -2.37
C PRO A 236 16.81 6.76 -2.43
N VAL A 237 16.50 7.38 -1.28
CA VAL A 237 15.52 8.49 -1.20
C VAL A 237 15.82 9.66 -2.14
N SER A 238 17.08 9.84 -2.54
CA SER A 238 17.53 10.87 -3.49
C SER A 238 17.06 10.66 -4.92
N VAL A 239 16.63 9.43 -5.29
CA VAL A 239 16.10 9.13 -6.62
C VAL A 239 14.58 9.28 -6.71
N LEU A 240 13.90 9.29 -5.57
CA LEU A 240 12.46 9.50 -5.53
C LEU A 240 12.10 10.96 -5.88
N PRO A 241 10.87 11.21 -6.36
CA PRO A 241 10.36 12.58 -6.47
C PRO A 241 10.52 13.33 -5.14
N PRO A 242 10.95 14.62 -5.16
CA PRO A 242 11.18 15.36 -3.93
C PRO A 242 9.87 15.55 -3.17
N ARG A 243 9.92 15.59 -1.83
CA ARG A 243 8.74 15.77 -0.95
C ARG A 243 7.89 17.00 -1.25
N SER A 244 8.44 18.01 -1.94
CA SER A 244 7.71 19.20 -2.37
C SER A 244 7.02 19.06 -3.73
N ARG A 245 7.13 17.90 -4.38
CA ARG A 245 6.57 17.64 -5.72
C ARG A 245 5.08 17.36 -5.62
N ILE A 246 4.30 18.41 -5.86
CA ILE A 246 2.84 18.36 -6.03
C ILE A 246 2.54 18.35 -7.53
N TYR A 247 1.52 17.60 -7.96
CA TYR A 247 1.18 17.47 -9.36
C TYR A 247 -0.17 18.13 -9.66
N SER A 248 -0.29 18.76 -10.82
CA SER A 248 -1.56 19.29 -11.35
C SER A 248 -2.13 18.41 -12.47
N SER A 249 -1.52 17.25 -12.73
CA SER A 249 -1.97 16.30 -13.74
C SER A 249 -1.58 14.88 -13.35
N SER A 250 -2.51 13.94 -13.52
CA SER A 250 -2.26 12.48 -13.37
C SER A 250 -1.13 12.02 -14.27
N ARG A 251 -0.97 12.69 -15.40
CA ARG A 251 0.07 12.46 -16.39
C ARG A 251 1.48 12.52 -15.80
N ASP A 252 1.81 13.65 -15.19
CA ASP A 252 3.15 13.88 -14.62
C ASP A 252 3.38 12.97 -13.41
N PHE A 253 2.32 12.70 -12.63
CA PHE A 253 2.37 11.76 -11.52
C PHE A 253 2.66 10.33 -11.98
N PHE A 254 1.99 9.84 -13.02
CA PHE A 254 2.23 8.51 -13.56
C PHE A 254 3.62 8.35 -14.19
N VAL A 255 4.16 9.40 -14.80
CA VAL A 255 5.55 9.38 -15.30
C VAL A 255 6.53 9.18 -14.15
N ASP A 256 6.42 9.97 -13.07
CA ASP A 256 7.29 9.84 -11.91
C ASP A 256 7.11 8.47 -11.22
N ALA A 257 5.88 7.93 -11.19
CA ALA A 257 5.60 6.60 -10.64
C ALA A 257 6.29 5.47 -11.43
N VAL A 258 6.14 5.42 -12.76
CA VAL A 258 6.77 4.37 -13.58
C VAL A 258 8.29 4.48 -13.64
N GLU A 259 8.85 5.68 -13.51
CA GLU A 259 10.30 5.86 -13.39
C GLU A 259 10.82 5.38 -12.03
N THR A 260 10.04 5.57 -10.97
CA THR A 260 10.31 4.96 -9.66
C THR A 260 10.28 3.44 -9.73
N HIS A 261 9.40 2.82 -10.55
CA HIS A 261 9.41 1.37 -10.76
C HIS A 261 10.68 0.88 -11.46
N ILE A 262 11.30 1.69 -12.32
CA ILE A 262 12.62 1.38 -12.90
C ILE A 262 13.71 1.47 -11.83
N ALA A 263 13.64 2.50 -10.96
CA ALA A 263 14.55 2.61 -9.83
C ALA A 263 14.47 1.37 -8.91
N GLU A 264 13.26 0.85 -8.67
CA GLU A 264 13.06 -0.40 -7.94
C GLU A 264 13.93 -1.53 -8.49
N LEU A 265 13.79 -1.82 -9.79
CA LEU A 265 14.53 -2.90 -10.41
C LEU A 265 16.03 -2.63 -10.44
N LEU A 266 16.44 -1.35 -10.42
CA LEU A 266 17.85 -0.94 -10.47
C LEU A 266 18.56 -1.13 -9.12
N PHE A 267 17.86 -0.90 -8.01
CA PHE A 267 18.45 -0.93 -6.66
C PHE A 267 18.07 -2.16 -5.83
N MET A 268 17.01 -2.89 -6.23
CA MET A 268 16.58 -4.12 -5.56
C MET A 268 17.73 -5.12 -5.43
N SER A 269 17.83 -5.77 -4.27
CA SER A 269 18.79 -6.82 -3.98
C SER A 269 18.68 -7.97 -4.99
N GLU A 270 19.83 -8.51 -5.42
CA GLU A 270 19.91 -9.70 -6.27
C GLU A 270 19.23 -10.92 -5.64
N LYS A 271 19.08 -10.96 -4.30
CA LYS A 271 18.35 -12.02 -3.61
C LYS A 271 16.87 -12.13 -4.02
N PHE A 272 16.29 -11.05 -4.56
CA PHE A 272 14.91 -11.01 -5.05
C PHE A 272 14.81 -11.17 -6.58
N ILE A 273 15.92 -11.51 -7.23
CA ILE A 273 15.99 -11.83 -8.66
C ILE A 273 16.38 -13.30 -8.77
N HIS A 274 15.40 -14.16 -9.02
CA HIS A 274 15.58 -15.61 -8.89
C HIS A 274 16.37 -16.22 -10.06
N SER A 275 16.43 -15.53 -11.19
CA SER A 275 17.21 -15.95 -12.37
C SER A 275 17.41 -14.80 -13.36
N ALA A 276 18.28 -15.01 -14.35
CA ALA A 276 18.39 -14.11 -15.49
C ALA A 276 17.05 -13.95 -16.23
N THR A 277 16.26 -15.02 -16.34
CA THR A 277 14.92 -14.98 -16.94
C THR A 277 13.95 -14.12 -16.14
N ASP A 278 13.94 -14.25 -14.81
CA ASP A 278 13.11 -13.40 -13.93
C ASP A 278 13.51 -11.92 -14.09
N CYS A 279 14.81 -11.61 -14.07
CA CYS A 279 15.30 -10.25 -14.31
C CYS A 279 14.80 -9.67 -15.65
N ARG A 280 14.91 -10.43 -16.74
CA ARG A 280 14.44 -10.00 -18.06
C ARG A 280 12.92 -9.81 -18.10
N LYS A 281 12.14 -10.69 -17.45
CA LYS A 281 10.68 -10.52 -17.30
C LYS A 281 10.36 -9.21 -16.57
N LYS A 282 10.99 -8.96 -15.42
CA LYS A 282 10.80 -7.72 -14.63
C LYS A 282 11.17 -6.47 -15.43
N PHE A 283 12.26 -6.52 -16.20
CA PHE A 283 12.70 -5.41 -17.06
C PHE A 283 11.69 -5.11 -18.17
N VAL A 284 11.28 -6.14 -18.92
CA VAL A 284 10.31 -6.01 -20.01
C VAL A 284 8.98 -5.45 -19.51
N ALA A 285 8.49 -5.94 -18.36
CA ALA A 285 7.26 -5.46 -17.75
C ALA A 285 7.31 -3.95 -17.46
N ARG A 286 8.31 -3.50 -16.68
CA ARG A 286 8.45 -2.08 -16.31
C ARG A 286 8.71 -1.18 -17.49
N ARG A 287 9.54 -1.62 -18.46
CA ARG A 287 9.78 -0.91 -19.72
C ARG A 287 8.49 -0.73 -20.52
N THR A 288 7.68 -1.79 -20.62
CA THR A 288 6.44 -1.76 -21.38
C THR A 288 5.43 -0.82 -20.72
N VAL A 289 5.23 -0.94 -19.40
CA VAL A 289 4.37 -0.02 -18.63
C VAL A 289 4.82 1.44 -18.81
N ARG A 290 6.13 1.71 -18.70
CA ARG A 290 6.67 3.05 -18.93
C ARG A 290 6.37 3.58 -20.34
N ASN A 291 6.53 2.74 -21.36
CA ASN A 291 6.24 3.13 -22.74
C ASN A 291 4.74 3.36 -22.96
N LEU A 292 3.87 2.57 -22.33
CA LEU A 292 2.42 2.73 -22.38
C LEU A 292 1.95 4.03 -21.71
N VAL A 293 2.54 4.40 -20.57
CA VAL A 293 2.29 5.69 -19.92
C VAL A 293 2.79 6.83 -20.81
N ARG A 294 3.99 6.69 -21.39
CA ARG A 294 4.58 7.72 -22.25
C ARG A 294 3.86 7.93 -23.59
N ALA A 295 3.41 6.87 -24.25
CA ALA A 295 2.65 6.97 -25.51
C ALA A 295 1.33 7.73 -25.31
N ARG A 296 0.65 7.52 -24.18
CA ARG A 296 -0.55 8.29 -23.81
C ARG A 296 -0.28 9.79 -23.65
N LEU A 297 0.98 10.21 -23.40
CA LEU A 297 1.39 11.62 -23.34
C LEU A 297 1.36 12.28 -24.73
N GLU A 298 1.60 11.50 -25.78
CA GLU A 298 1.73 11.97 -27.15
C GLU A 298 0.35 12.06 -27.84
N GLU A 299 -0.59 11.19 -27.45
CA GLU A 299 -1.94 11.12 -28.03
C GLU A 299 -2.90 12.21 -27.52
N LYS A 300 -2.76 12.65 -26.26
CA LYS A 300 -3.63 13.67 -25.64
C LYS A 300 -2.97 15.05 -25.61
N GLN A 301 -2.85 15.69 -26.77
CA GLN A 301 -2.59 17.14 -26.88
C GLN A 301 -3.87 18.00 -26.79
N ALA A 302 -5.04 17.39 -26.56
CA ALA A 302 -6.32 18.07 -26.58
C ALA A 302 -6.96 18.14 -25.19
N ASP A 303 -7.17 19.39 -24.76
CA ASP A 303 -7.91 19.87 -23.59
C ASP A 303 -7.21 19.76 -22.23
N GLN A 304 -6.46 20.82 -21.88
CA GLN A 304 -6.04 21.14 -20.50
C GLN A 304 -7.27 21.54 -19.66
N SER A 305 -8.25 20.65 -19.55
CA SER A 305 -9.24 20.76 -18.48
C SER A 305 -8.52 20.57 -17.15
N CYS A 306 -8.85 21.38 -16.13
CA CYS A 306 -8.34 21.16 -14.79
C CYS A 306 -8.79 19.77 -14.32
N GLU A 307 -7.87 18.82 -14.23
CA GLU A 307 -8.14 17.50 -13.67
C GLU A 307 -8.64 17.64 -12.24
N THR A 308 -9.57 16.76 -11.85
CA THR A 308 -10.05 16.66 -10.47
C THR A 308 -9.47 15.39 -9.86
N PHE A 309 -8.83 15.54 -8.70
CA PHE A 309 -8.23 14.44 -7.96
C PHE A 309 -9.10 14.08 -6.77
N ARG A 310 -9.07 12.81 -6.36
CA ARG A 310 -9.92 12.27 -5.28
C ARG A 310 -9.06 11.79 -4.12
N LEU A 311 -9.56 11.92 -2.89
CA LEU A 311 -8.86 11.37 -1.73
C LEU A 311 -8.77 9.85 -1.86
N TRP A 312 -7.56 9.30 -1.74
CA TRP A 312 -7.27 7.89 -1.95
C TRP A 312 -6.29 7.41 -0.89
N GLY A 313 -6.62 6.30 -0.23
CA GLY A 313 -5.73 5.61 0.69
C GLY A 313 -5.24 4.32 0.06
N ASP A 314 -3.94 4.19 -0.17
CA ASP A 314 -3.36 2.98 -0.78
C ASP A 314 -3.62 1.73 0.08
N ASP A 315 -3.68 1.89 1.40
CA ASP A 315 -3.95 0.82 2.37
C ASP A 315 -5.42 0.78 2.85
N PHE A 316 -6.34 1.47 2.16
CA PHE A 316 -7.77 1.43 2.53
C PHE A 316 -8.38 0.06 2.19
N ARG A 317 -8.56 -0.76 3.23
CA ARG A 317 -9.03 -2.14 3.12
C ARG A 317 -10.07 -2.51 4.19
N PRO A 318 -10.80 -3.62 4.02
CA PRO A 318 -11.74 -4.13 5.03
C PRO A 318 -11.16 -4.29 6.44
N GLU A 319 -9.87 -4.59 6.57
CA GLU A 319 -9.18 -4.73 7.86
C GLU A 319 -9.07 -3.39 8.61
N SER A 320 -9.08 -2.27 7.89
CA SER A 320 -9.01 -0.92 8.47
C SER A 320 -10.38 -0.38 8.91
N VAL A 321 -11.46 -1.16 8.75
CA VAL A 321 -12.83 -0.74 9.08
C VAL A 321 -13.36 -1.56 10.27
N LEU A 322 -13.61 -0.88 11.38
CA LEU A 322 -13.95 -1.45 12.68
C LEU A 322 -15.46 -1.61 12.84
N LEU A 323 -15.88 -2.77 13.35
CA LEU A 323 -17.28 -3.12 13.59
C LEU A 323 -17.59 -3.31 15.08
N ASP A 324 -18.77 -2.84 15.50
CA ASP A 324 -19.35 -3.19 16.80
C ASP A 324 -19.94 -4.61 16.82
N GLU A 325 -20.48 -5.04 17.95
CA GLU A 325 -21.14 -6.35 18.12
C GLU A 325 -22.36 -6.56 17.22
N ASN A 326 -22.89 -5.50 16.63
CA ASN A 326 -24.05 -5.53 15.73
C ASN A 326 -23.63 -5.52 14.25
N GLY A 327 -22.33 -5.55 13.96
CA GLY A 327 -21.79 -5.48 12.60
C GLY A 327 -21.86 -4.10 11.97
N VAL A 328 -22.01 -3.04 12.77
CA VAL A 328 -22.09 -1.65 12.29
C VAL A 328 -20.71 -1.00 12.34
N VAL A 329 -20.34 -0.23 11.31
CA VAL A 329 -19.09 0.55 11.29
C VAL A 329 -19.08 1.58 12.40
N VAL A 330 -18.09 1.48 13.28
CA VAL A 330 -17.83 2.42 14.38
C VAL A 330 -16.51 3.18 14.25
N GLY A 331 -15.67 2.79 13.29
CA GLY A 331 -14.40 3.45 13.05
C GLY A 331 -13.75 3.03 11.74
N VAL A 332 -13.01 3.95 11.13
CA VAL A 332 -12.05 3.68 10.06
C VAL A 332 -10.68 4.19 10.53
N VAL A 333 -9.68 3.31 10.48
CA VAL A 333 -8.32 3.56 10.97
C VAL A 333 -7.30 3.45 9.83
N ASP A 334 -6.01 3.56 10.17
CA ASP A 334 -4.88 3.44 9.22
C ASP A 334 -4.94 4.41 8.02
N TRP A 335 -5.21 5.69 8.32
CA TRP A 335 -5.21 6.80 7.35
C TRP A 335 -3.81 7.22 6.86
N GLU A 336 -2.78 6.43 7.18
CA GLU A 336 -1.46 6.57 6.59
C GLU A 336 -1.49 6.29 5.09
N TYR A 337 -0.51 6.82 4.36
CA TYR A 337 -0.41 6.69 2.90
C TYR A 337 -1.66 7.17 2.13
N THR A 338 -2.41 8.11 2.72
CA THR A 338 -3.55 8.77 2.07
C THR A 338 -3.12 10.09 1.43
N TYR A 339 -3.58 10.31 0.19
CA TYR A 339 -3.29 11.50 -0.60
C TYR A 339 -4.41 11.74 -1.62
N PHE A 340 -4.46 12.93 -2.20
CA PHE A 340 -5.29 13.14 -3.39
C PHE A 340 -4.60 12.52 -4.59
N ALA A 341 -5.28 11.59 -5.25
CA ALA A 341 -4.76 10.79 -6.36
C ALA A 341 -5.61 10.98 -7.64
N PRO A 342 -5.13 10.52 -8.81
CA PRO A 342 -5.92 10.44 -10.04
C PRO A 342 -7.29 9.80 -9.82
N GLU A 343 -8.36 10.41 -10.36
CA GLU A 343 -9.73 9.89 -10.27
C GLU A 343 -9.84 8.44 -10.80
N THR A 344 -8.97 8.08 -11.76
CA THR A 344 -8.87 6.74 -12.33
C THR A 344 -8.63 5.63 -11.30
N TYR A 345 -8.05 5.92 -10.14
CA TYR A 345 -7.86 4.91 -9.08
C TYR A 345 -9.19 4.46 -8.48
N HIS A 346 -10.13 5.40 -8.27
CA HIS A 346 -11.49 5.08 -7.81
C HIS A 346 -12.34 4.39 -8.86
N LEU A 347 -11.98 4.50 -10.14
CA LEU A 347 -12.69 3.81 -11.22
C LEU A 347 -12.32 2.32 -11.30
N ASN A 348 -11.20 1.91 -10.71
CA ASN A 348 -10.88 0.50 -10.59
C ASN A 348 -11.67 -0.12 -9.42
N PRO A 349 -12.18 -1.36 -9.54
CA PRO A 349 -12.63 -2.11 -8.39
C PRO A 349 -11.57 -2.11 -7.28
N PRO A 350 -11.96 -2.01 -6.00
CA PRO A 350 -11.00 -2.02 -4.91
C PRO A 350 -10.04 -3.20 -4.98
N TRP A 351 -8.74 -2.92 -4.89
CA TRP A 351 -7.70 -3.92 -5.14
C TRP A 351 -7.74 -5.10 -4.15
N TRP A 352 -8.27 -4.91 -2.95
CA TRP A 352 -8.43 -5.98 -1.95
C TRP A 352 -9.44 -7.05 -2.39
N LEU A 353 -10.36 -6.75 -3.32
CA LEU A 353 -11.21 -7.77 -3.97
C LEU A 353 -10.39 -8.72 -4.85
N LEU A 354 -9.18 -8.31 -5.24
CA LEU A 354 -8.25 -9.04 -6.09
C LEU A 354 -7.07 -9.63 -5.27
N GLY A 355 -7.00 -9.30 -3.98
CA GLY A 355 -5.88 -9.60 -3.07
C GLY A 355 -6.03 -10.90 -2.26
N GLU A 356 -7.21 -11.55 -2.26
CA GLU A 356 -7.44 -12.90 -1.68
C GLU A 356 -6.51 -13.99 -2.26
N ILE A 357 -5.69 -13.65 -3.27
CA ILE A 357 -4.63 -14.45 -3.92
C ILE A 357 -3.43 -14.73 -3.00
N THR A 358 -3.11 -13.87 -2.03
CA THR A 358 -1.79 -13.94 -1.35
C THR A 358 -1.76 -14.71 -0.04
N SER A 359 -2.91 -15.02 0.56
CA SER A 359 -3.02 -15.80 1.79
C SER A 359 -3.18 -17.31 1.56
N GLY A 360 -3.26 -17.76 0.30
CA GLY A 360 -3.26 -19.19 -0.04
C GLY A 360 -2.64 -19.43 -1.41
N HIS A 361 -1.68 -20.35 -1.47
CA HIS A 361 -0.93 -20.86 -2.64
C HIS A 361 0.46 -20.26 -2.88
N SER A 362 1.43 -20.82 -2.14
CA SER A 362 2.68 -21.28 -2.74
C SER A 362 2.37 -22.25 -3.90
N SER A 363 2.76 -21.90 -5.12
CA SER A 363 2.69 -22.81 -6.27
C SER A 363 3.65 -24.00 -6.09
N PRO A 364 3.30 -25.20 -6.59
CA PRO A 364 4.20 -26.34 -6.57
C PRO A 364 5.36 -26.11 -7.54
N ASP A 365 6.58 -26.32 -7.05
CA ASP A 365 7.81 -26.25 -7.83
C ASP A 365 7.73 -27.10 -9.10
N GLU A 366 7.92 -26.46 -10.26
CA GLU A 366 8.43 -27.15 -11.45
C GLU A 366 9.94 -27.32 -11.27
N ASN A 367 10.34 -28.41 -10.61
CA ASN A 367 11.68 -28.97 -10.79
C ASN A 367 11.56 -30.40 -11.29
N SER A 368 11.77 -30.55 -12.60
CA SER A 368 12.12 -31.82 -13.18
C SER A 368 13.59 -32.14 -12.89
N ASP A 369 13.76 -33.31 -12.30
CA ASP A 369 14.83 -34.28 -12.53
C ASP A 369 15.89 -34.54 -11.42
N ALA A 370 16.07 -35.86 -11.24
CA ALA A 370 17.20 -36.63 -10.74
C ALA A 370 17.50 -36.76 -9.22
N GLY A 371 17.36 -38.00 -8.73
CA GLY A 371 18.33 -38.60 -7.81
C GLY A 371 17.76 -39.25 -6.56
N ALA A 372 17.57 -40.57 -6.61
CA ALA A 372 17.34 -41.41 -5.44
C ALA A 372 18.55 -41.34 -4.48
N ASP A 373 18.29 -41.24 -3.17
CA ASP A 373 18.94 -42.15 -2.22
C ASP A 373 18.17 -42.27 -0.90
N ASP A 374 18.22 -43.49 -0.38
CA ASP A 374 17.55 -44.04 0.79
C ASP A 374 18.48 -43.93 2.00
N SER A 375 18.03 -43.37 3.14
CA SER A 375 18.51 -43.82 4.45
C SER A 375 17.68 -43.28 5.63
N SER A 376 17.20 -44.23 6.41
CA SER A 376 16.66 -44.13 7.77
C SER A 376 17.74 -43.92 8.84
N ASP A 377 17.50 -43.08 9.86
CA ASP A 377 17.37 -43.48 11.30
C ASP A 377 17.12 -42.26 12.24
N PRO A 378 16.54 -42.44 13.45
CA PRO A 378 15.95 -41.40 14.31
C PRO A 378 16.77 -41.04 15.57
N SER A 379 16.51 -39.87 16.16
CA SER A 379 16.61 -39.55 17.62
C SER A 379 16.32 -38.04 17.81
N ALA A 380 15.27 -37.66 18.56
CA ALA A 380 15.27 -37.25 19.99
C ALA A 380 16.12 -35.97 20.25
N ASP A 381 15.75 -34.93 21.00
CA ASP A 381 14.58 -34.53 21.80
C ASP A 381 14.85 -33.06 22.25
N ALA A 382 13.79 -32.34 22.63
CA ALA A 382 13.75 -31.16 23.50
C ALA A 382 14.34 -29.79 23.06
N SER A 383 13.47 -28.91 22.56
CA SER A 383 13.37 -27.52 23.05
C SER A 383 11.95 -26.98 22.83
N GLU A 384 11.18 -26.86 23.91
CA GLU A 384 9.86 -26.21 23.91
C GLU A 384 10.01 -24.70 23.59
N GLY A 385 9.29 -24.23 22.57
CA GLY A 385 9.21 -22.82 22.20
C GLY A 385 8.14 -22.56 21.14
N PHE A 386 7.19 -21.68 21.49
CA PHE A 386 6.20 -20.98 20.65
C PHE A 386 5.11 -21.83 19.94
N PRO A 387 3.82 -21.46 20.08
CA PRO A 387 2.78 -22.05 19.23
C PRO A 387 2.92 -21.51 17.80
N ASN A 388 3.14 -22.44 16.88
CA ASN A 388 3.16 -22.22 15.43
C ASN A 388 1.72 -21.95 14.93
N LEU A 389 1.51 -20.85 14.22
CA LEU A 389 0.20 -20.41 13.72
C LEU A 389 -0.27 -21.13 12.44
N ASN A 390 0.30 -22.30 12.13
CA ASN A 390 0.00 -23.09 10.93
C ASN A 390 -0.84 -24.36 11.17
N GLU A 391 -1.39 -24.59 12.35
CA GLU A 391 -2.31 -25.72 12.57
C GLU A 391 -3.77 -25.25 12.65
N LEU A 392 -4.37 -25.03 11.47
CA LEU A 392 -5.83 -25.06 11.27
C LEU A 392 -6.13 -25.23 9.76
N SER A 393 -5.66 -26.35 9.19
CA SER A 393 -6.16 -26.82 7.90
C SER A 393 -5.90 -28.32 7.75
N SER A 394 -6.75 -29.12 8.39
CA SER A 394 -6.92 -30.53 8.02
C SER A 394 -8.29 -30.98 8.48
N ASP A 395 -9.29 -30.84 7.61
CA ASP A 395 -10.45 -31.74 7.52
C ASP A 395 -11.40 -31.22 6.43
N ILE A 396 -11.14 -31.59 5.17
CA ILE A 396 -12.17 -31.65 4.15
C ILE A 396 -12.10 -33.04 3.53
N GLY A 397 -13.06 -33.87 3.92
CA GLY A 397 -13.20 -35.25 3.47
C GLY A 397 -13.56 -35.34 1.99
N ASP A 398 -13.11 -36.46 1.40
CA ASP A 398 -13.36 -36.88 0.04
C ASP A 398 -14.84 -36.89 -0.32
N GLN A 399 -15.20 -36.21 -1.42
CA GLN A 399 -16.34 -36.60 -2.26
C GLN A 399 -15.94 -36.55 -3.73
N GLU A 400 -15.88 -37.73 -4.34
CA GLU A 400 -15.72 -37.94 -5.77
C GLU A 400 -16.97 -37.51 -6.57
N GLY A 401 -16.74 -36.92 -7.73
CA GLY A 401 -17.62 -37.03 -8.91
C GLY A 401 -18.34 -35.75 -9.35
N GLU A 402 -17.81 -35.07 -10.37
CA GLU A 402 -18.47 -34.86 -11.68
C GLU A 402 -17.62 -33.92 -12.56
N GLU A 403 -17.45 -34.31 -13.82
CA GLU A 403 -16.71 -33.58 -14.87
C GLU A 403 -17.32 -32.20 -15.15
N GLY A 404 -16.51 -31.13 -15.19
CA GLY A 404 -16.97 -29.86 -15.74
C GLY A 404 -16.07 -28.64 -15.44
N GLY A 405 -15.29 -28.24 -16.46
CA GLY A 405 -14.76 -26.89 -16.64
C GLY A 405 -13.62 -26.48 -15.72
N ASP A 406 -12.55 -25.94 -16.31
CA ASP A 406 -11.48 -25.22 -15.61
C ASP A 406 -12.13 -24.07 -14.81
N LYS A 407 -12.40 -24.30 -13.52
CA LYS A 407 -12.95 -23.28 -12.63
C LYS A 407 -11.75 -22.49 -12.12
N ASP A 408 -11.71 -21.21 -12.49
CA ASP A 408 -10.87 -20.22 -11.80
C ASP A 408 -11.03 -20.46 -10.29
N PRO A 409 -9.94 -20.77 -9.55
CA PRO A 409 -10.03 -21.09 -8.13
C PRO A 409 -10.59 -19.92 -7.29
N TYR A 410 -10.79 -18.74 -7.89
CA TYR A 410 -11.37 -17.56 -7.28
C TYR A 410 -12.40 -16.90 -8.22
N ASP A 411 -13.63 -16.72 -7.74
CA ASP A 411 -14.71 -16.03 -8.48
C ASP A 411 -14.54 -14.50 -8.42
N TRP A 412 -13.44 -13.98 -9.00
CA TRP A 412 -13.11 -12.53 -9.01
C TRP A 412 -14.27 -11.71 -9.54
N ASP A 413 -14.83 -12.16 -10.66
CA ASP A 413 -15.95 -11.50 -11.32
C ASP A 413 -17.18 -11.48 -10.40
N GLY A 414 -17.47 -12.58 -9.71
CA GLY A 414 -18.52 -12.64 -8.70
C GLY A 414 -18.31 -11.66 -7.53
N LEU A 415 -17.08 -11.57 -6.99
CA LEU A 415 -16.73 -10.64 -5.91
C LEU A 415 -16.86 -9.18 -6.35
N VAL A 416 -16.29 -8.82 -7.51
CA VAL A 416 -16.38 -7.48 -8.08
C VAL A 416 -17.84 -7.12 -8.37
N ARG A 417 -18.61 -8.03 -8.98
CA ARG A 417 -20.04 -7.79 -9.25
C ARG A 417 -20.87 -7.67 -7.97
N ALA A 418 -20.52 -8.40 -6.91
CA ALA A 418 -21.17 -8.24 -5.60
C ALA A 418 -20.89 -6.85 -5.00
N TYR A 419 -19.65 -6.37 -5.09
CA TYR A 419 -19.29 -5.03 -4.64
C TYR A 419 -19.97 -3.94 -5.48
N LEU A 420 -19.99 -4.07 -6.81
CA LEU A 420 -20.66 -3.13 -7.71
C LEU A 420 -22.16 -3.01 -7.40
N ARG A 421 -22.85 -4.12 -7.10
CA ARG A 421 -24.26 -4.08 -6.66
C ARG A 421 -24.42 -3.30 -5.35
N ALA A 422 -23.56 -3.54 -4.37
CA ALA A 422 -23.58 -2.79 -3.12
C ALA A 422 -23.33 -1.29 -3.34
N LEU A 423 -22.42 -0.94 -4.26
CA LEU A 423 -22.13 0.44 -4.65
C LEU A 423 -23.32 1.11 -5.34
N GLU A 424 -23.98 0.42 -6.27
CA GLU A 424 -25.22 0.89 -6.93
C GLU A 424 -26.32 1.18 -5.89
N GLU A 425 -26.57 0.26 -4.96
CA GLU A 425 -27.57 0.41 -3.91
C GLU A 425 -27.27 1.61 -2.99
N MET A 426 -26.01 1.82 -2.63
CA MET A 426 -25.59 2.96 -1.81
C MET A 426 -25.73 4.29 -2.55
N GLU A 427 -25.43 4.34 -3.85
CA GLU A 427 -25.67 5.53 -4.67
C GLU A 427 -27.15 5.87 -4.82
N GLU A 428 -28.01 4.86 -4.97
CA GLU A 428 -29.46 5.05 -4.99
C GLU A 428 -29.97 5.62 -3.66
N LYS A 429 -29.46 5.10 -2.53
CA LYS A 429 -29.76 5.61 -1.19
C LYS A 429 -29.33 7.07 -1.03
N LEU A 430 -28.10 7.43 -1.43
CA LEU A 430 -27.62 8.82 -1.40
C LEU A 430 -28.48 9.75 -2.25
N GLN A 431 -28.88 9.32 -3.45
CA GLN A 431 -29.77 10.11 -4.31
C GLN A 431 -31.17 10.30 -3.68
N SER A 432 -31.65 9.31 -2.93
CA SER A 432 -32.91 9.41 -2.20
C SER A 432 -32.82 10.38 -1.03
N ASP A 433 -31.70 10.39 -0.29
CA ASP A 433 -31.46 11.27 0.86
C ASP A 433 -31.17 12.72 0.45
N GLN A 434 -30.48 12.97 -0.67
CA GLN A 434 -30.24 14.32 -1.19
C GLN A 434 -31.52 15.02 -1.67
N LYS A 435 -32.55 14.28 -2.09
CA LYS A 435 -33.89 14.87 -2.33
C LYS A 435 -34.52 15.43 -1.04
N ILE A 436 -33.96 15.09 0.13
CA ILE A 436 -34.48 15.43 1.45
C ILE A 436 -33.62 16.52 2.15
N ARG A 437 -32.39 16.85 1.70
CA ARG A 437 -31.50 17.84 2.36
C ARG A 437 -30.85 18.87 1.41
N PRO A 438 -30.66 20.15 1.81
CA PRO A 438 -29.93 21.14 1.02
C PRO A 438 -28.39 20.96 1.11
N VAL A 439 -27.70 21.28 0.02
CA VAL A 439 -26.26 21.02 -0.23
C VAL A 439 -25.34 21.96 0.58
N GLY A 440 -24.32 21.41 1.25
CA GLY A 440 -23.27 22.12 2.00
C GLY A 440 -21.94 22.26 1.22
N ASN A 441 -21.10 23.21 1.66
CA ASN A 441 -20.05 23.89 0.88
C ASN A 441 -18.77 23.10 0.52
N HIS A 442 -18.20 23.46 -0.63
CA HIS A 442 -16.89 23.02 -1.16
C HIS A 442 -15.71 23.79 -0.53
N LEU A 443 -14.56 23.14 -0.36
CA LEU A 443 -13.30 23.82 -0.05
C LEU A 443 -12.73 24.49 -1.30
N PHE A 444 -12.81 25.82 -1.36
CA PHE A 444 -12.03 26.63 -2.28
C PHE A 444 -10.76 27.13 -1.57
N SER A 445 -9.60 26.85 -2.15
CA SER A 445 -8.37 27.59 -1.82
C SER A 445 -8.50 29.01 -2.40
N SER A 446 -8.52 30.03 -1.54
CA SER A 446 -8.67 31.42 -1.95
C SER A 446 -7.41 31.98 -2.60
N SER A 447 -7.50 32.43 -3.86
CA SER A 447 -6.89 33.68 -4.33
C SER A 447 -7.34 34.03 -5.76
N THR A 448 -8.13 35.11 -5.82
CA THR A 448 -8.42 36.00 -6.97
C THR A 448 -9.54 35.67 -7.97
N LYS A 449 -10.57 36.54 -7.85
CA LYS A 449 -11.58 37.01 -8.82
C LYS A 449 -12.80 36.14 -9.11
N GLU A 450 -13.91 36.62 -8.54
CA GLU A 450 -15.30 36.46 -8.98
C GLU A 450 -15.43 36.21 -10.48
N HIS A 451 -15.65 34.95 -10.86
CA HIS A 451 -16.52 34.62 -11.97
C HIS A 451 -17.60 33.69 -11.43
N ASP A 452 -18.71 34.32 -11.08
CA ASP A 452 -20.03 33.72 -11.03
C ASP A 452 -20.30 33.10 -12.41
N VAL A 453 -20.20 31.78 -12.51
CA VAL A 453 -20.84 31.01 -13.57
C VAL A 453 -21.37 29.73 -12.94
N THR A 454 -22.69 29.69 -12.82
CA THR A 454 -23.53 28.50 -12.84
C THR A 454 -22.95 27.42 -13.78
N ALA A 455 -22.12 26.54 -13.22
CA ALA A 455 -21.58 25.41 -13.95
C ALA A 455 -22.75 24.50 -14.34
N HIS A 456 -22.96 24.39 -15.65
CA HIS A 456 -23.92 23.50 -16.25
C HIS A 456 -23.75 22.10 -15.64
N THR A 457 -24.83 21.60 -15.03
CA THR A 457 -24.89 20.28 -14.43
C THR A 457 -24.88 19.22 -15.54
N THR A 458 -23.71 18.99 -16.15
CA THR A 458 -23.45 17.74 -16.86
C THR A 458 -23.47 16.67 -15.78
N ARG A 459 -24.57 15.92 -15.69
CA ARG A 459 -24.76 14.87 -14.68
C ARG A 459 -23.59 13.88 -14.81
N LYS A 460 -22.56 14.00 -13.96
CA LYS A 460 -21.47 13.01 -13.89
C LYS A 460 -22.12 11.63 -13.69
N LEU A 461 -21.65 10.65 -14.45
CA LEU A 461 -22.10 9.27 -14.30
C LEU A 461 -21.83 8.79 -12.86
N PRO A 462 -22.69 7.95 -12.28
CA PRO A 462 -22.43 7.32 -10.98
C PRO A 462 -21.11 6.53 -11.00
N LEU A 463 -20.42 6.50 -9.87
CA LEU A 463 -19.16 5.77 -9.69
C LEU A 463 -19.33 4.29 -10.01
N SER A 464 -20.44 3.67 -9.59
CA SER A 464 -20.75 2.28 -9.93
C SER A 464 -20.72 2.00 -11.43
N ARG A 465 -21.30 2.90 -12.23
CA ARG A 465 -21.32 2.75 -13.70
C ARG A 465 -19.95 2.95 -14.31
N LEU A 466 -19.19 3.92 -13.81
CA LEU A 466 -17.83 4.16 -14.29
C LEU A 466 -16.92 2.98 -13.95
N MET A 467 -17.03 2.43 -12.74
CA MET A 467 -16.28 1.27 -12.28
C MET A 467 -16.69 -0.01 -13.00
N LYS A 468 -17.98 -0.19 -13.27
CA LYS A 468 -18.48 -1.29 -14.08
C LYS A 468 -17.96 -1.24 -15.51
N HIS A 469 -18.01 -0.07 -16.16
CA HIS A 469 -17.42 0.10 -17.49
C HIS A 469 -15.92 -0.19 -17.47
N ARG A 470 -15.21 0.28 -16.43
CA ARG A 470 -13.78 -0.02 -16.23
C ARG A 470 -13.50 -1.51 -16.14
N TRP A 471 -14.33 -2.27 -15.42
CA TRP A 471 -14.20 -3.71 -15.26
C TRP A 471 -14.61 -4.51 -16.51
N ASP A 472 -15.74 -4.18 -17.13
CA ASP A 472 -16.32 -4.97 -18.23
C ASP A 472 -15.72 -4.60 -19.61
N GLU A 473 -15.32 -3.35 -19.84
CA GLU A 473 -15.02 -2.81 -21.18
C GLU A 473 -13.61 -2.20 -21.31
N ASP A 474 -13.06 -1.61 -20.25
CA ASP A 474 -11.77 -0.88 -20.26
C ASP A 474 -10.69 -1.58 -19.41
N THR A 475 -10.56 -2.90 -19.62
CA THR A 475 -9.67 -3.78 -18.86
C THR A 475 -8.19 -3.39 -18.98
N THR A 476 -7.81 -2.77 -20.09
CA THR A 476 -6.44 -2.28 -20.31
C THR A 476 -6.10 -1.11 -19.40
N GLU A 477 -6.97 -0.11 -19.26
CA GLU A 477 -6.73 0.96 -18.30
C GLU A 477 -6.82 0.46 -16.86
N PHE A 478 -7.73 -0.47 -16.58
CA PHE A 478 -7.82 -1.12 -15.28
C PHE A 478 -6.47 -1.73 -14.90
N ALA A 479 -5.94 -2.61 -15.75
CA ALA A 479 -4.69 -3.30 -15.50
C ALA A 479 -3.53 -2.31 -15.38
N LEU A 480 -3.47 -1.30 -16.25
CA LEU A 480 -2.41 -0.28 -16.20
C LEU A 480 -2.41 0.53 -14.91
N THR A 481 -3.55 1.10 -14.49
CA THR A 481 -3.59 1.92 -13.27
C THR A 481 -3.42 1.07 -12.00
N THR A 482 -3.82 -0.19 -12.04
CA THR A 482 -3.54 -1.16 -10.96
C THR A 482 -2.05 -1.43 -10.84
N VAL A 483 -1.31 -1.74 -11.92
CA VAL A 483 0.15 -1.97 -11.82
C VAL A 483 0.94 -0.71 -11.48
N ILE A 484 0.41 0.49 -11.79
CA ILE A 484 1.03 1.76 -11.39
C ILE A 484 0.85 2.03 -9.89
N SER A 485 -0.33 1.77 -9.34
CA SER A 485 -0.64 2.04 -7.92
C SER A 485 -0.19 0.93 -6.97
N GLN A 486 -0.27 -0.33 -7.42
CA GLN A 486 -0.03 -1.51 -6.60
C GLN A 486 1.22 -2.25 -7.09
N ILE A 487 2.39 -1.64 -6.88
CA ILE A 487 3.67 -2.12 -7.41
C ILE A 487 4.04 -3.55 -6.98
N VAL A 488 3.61 -3.98 -5.80
CA VAL A 488 3.82 -5.34 -5.29
C VAL A 488 3.23 -6.39 -6.24
N PHE A 489 2.18 -6.02 -6.97
CA PHE A 489 1.50 -6.88 -7.92
C PHE A 489 1.94 -6.68 -9.37
N LEU A 490 2.87 -5.75 -9.65
CA LEU A 490 3.23 -5.35 -11.02
C LEU A 490 3.63 -6.55 -11.87
N ASP A 491 4.53 -7.40 -11.39
CA ASP A 491 5.07 -8.50 -12.21
C ASP A 491 3.95 -9.48 -12.60
N LYS A 492 3.15 -9.93 -11.63
CA LYS A 492 2.04 -10.86 -11.88
C LYS A 492 0.98 -10.25 -12.79
N TYR A 493 0.45 -9.09 -12.41
CA TYR A 493 -0.67 -8.46 -13.14
C TYR A 493 -0.24 -7.97 -14.52
N PHE A 494 1.02 -7.60 -14.70
CA PHE A 494 1.51 -7.24 -16.02
C PHE A 494 1.38 -8.41 -16.99
N TRP A 495 1.88 -9.60 -16.63
CA TRP A 495 1.82 -10.76 -17.51
C TRP A 495 0.40 -11.30 -17.66
N ASP A 496 -0.37 -11.32 -16.58
CA ASP A 496 -1.73 -11.88 -16.58
C ASP A 496 -2.73 -10.96 -17.33
N MET A 497 -2.53 -9.64 -17.30
CA MET A 497 -3.56 -8.68 -17.74
C MET A 497 -3.07 -7.56 -18.67
N VAL A 498 -1.83 -7.11 -18.58
CA VAL A 498 -1.36 -5.95 -19.37
C VAL A 498 -0.74 -6.37 -20.70
N ASP A 499 0.08 -7.42 -20.72
CA ASP A 499 0.92 -7.76 -21.86
C ASP A 499 0.11 -8.06 -23.13
N GLU A 500 -0.67 -9.16 -23.12
CA GLU A 500 -1.36 -9.61 -24.33
C GLU A 500 -2.41 -8.61 -24.83
N GLN A 501 -3.07 -7.89 -23.92
CA GLN A 501 -4.06 -6.88 -24.27
C GLN A 501 -3.46 -5.72 -25.08
N ASN A 502 -2.20 -5.36 -24.81
CA ASN A 502 -1.53 -4.24 -25.46
C ASN A 502 -0.61 -4.66 -26.62
N ARG A 503 -0.18 -5.93 -26.67
CA ARG A 503 0.85 -6.41 -27.60
C ARG A 503 0.43 -7.62 -28.45
N GLY A 504 -0.77 -8.15 -28.26
CA GLY A 504 -1.27 -9.35 -28.95
C GLY A 504 -0.83 -10.63 -28.26
N GLU A 505 -1.17 -11.79 -28.84
CA GLU A 505 -0.91 -13.11 -28.26
C GLU A 505 0.57 -13.31 -27.83
N ASN A 506 0.77 -13.94 -26.67
CA ASN A 506 2.05 -14.35 -26.14
C ASN A 506 2.02 -15.85 -25.85
N ALA A 507 2.00 -16.67 -26.90
CA ALA A 507 1.90 -18.13 -26.77
C ALA A 507 3.01 -18.78 -25.90
N LEU A 508 4.11 -18.07 -25.64
CA LEU A 508 5.20 -18.52 -24.77
C LEU A 508 5.03 -18.09 -23.29
N GLY A 509 4.07 -17.21 -22.98
CA GLY A 509 3.80 -16.70 -21.63
C GLY A 509 4.98 -15.96 -20.99
N GLY A 510 5.93 -15.52 -21.81
CA GLY A 510 7.27 -15.12 -21.37
C GLY A 510 7.77 -13.84 -22.02
N TYR A 511 8.97 -13.41 -21.61
CA TYR A 511 9.58 -12.18 -22.10
C TYR A 511 10.13 -12.35 -23.52
N GLU A 512 10.41 -13.57 -23.96
CA GLU A 512 11.09 -13.94 -25.20
C GLU A 512 10.39 -13.35 -26.43
N ALA A 513 9.07 -13.46 -26.51
CA ALA A 513 8.27 -12.87 -27.60
C ALA A 513 8.25 -11.33 -27.58
N ARG A 514 8.61 -10.71 -26.46
CA ARG A 514 8.58 -9.26 -26.25
C ARG A 514 9.95 -8.61 -26.34
N VAL A 515 11.04 -9.36 -26.17
CA VAL A 515 12.41 -8.88 -26.35
C VAL A 515 12.64 -8.34 -27.76
N GLU A 516 12.02 -8.95 -28.78
CA GLU A 516 12.13 -8.49 -30.17
C GLU A 516 11.50 -7.11 -30.39
N LEU A 517 10.58 -6.69 -29.52
CA LEU A 517 9.97 -5.35 -29.56
C LEU A 517 10.87 -4.26 -28.95
N LEU A 518 11.97 -4.65 -28.29
CA LEU A 518 12.94 -3.73 -27.71
C LEU A 518 14.00 -3.33 -28.74
N ASP A 519 14.28 -2.03 -28.82
CA ASP A 519 15.42 -1.52 -29.58
C ASP A 519 16.76 -2.07 -29.06
N ALA A 520 17.82 -1.98 -29.87
CA ALA A 520 19.12 -2.52 -29.51
C ALA A 520 19.68 -1.91 -28.20
N PRO A 521 19.62 -0.58 -27.96
CA PRO A 521 20.04 0.00 -26.68
C PRO A 521 19.28 -0.56 -25.47
N SER A 522 17.97 -0.80 -25.60
CA SER A 522 17.13 -1.37 -24.55
C SER A 522 17.48 -2.84 -24.28
N ARG A 523 17.78 -3.63 -25.31
CA ARG A 523 18.23 -5.02 -25.15
C ARG A 523 19.59 -5.10 -24.46
N MET A 524 20.52 -4.22 -24.83
CA MET A 524 21.82 -4.13 -24.13
C MET A 524 21.65 -3.72 -22.67
N LEU A 525 20.76 -2.77 -22.39
CA LEU A 525 20.45 -2.35 -21.03
C LEU A 525 19.84 -3.50 -20.22
N MET A 526 18.90 -4.25 -20.80
CA MET A 526 18.29 -5.41 -20.17
C MET A 526 19.35 -6.44 -19.75
N GLU A 527 20.29 -6.78 -20.63
CA GLU A 527 21.39 -7.70 -20.28
C GLU A 527 22.32 -7.11 -19.22
N TRP A 528 22.54 -5.80 -19.22
CA TRP A 528 23.26 -5.15 -18.12
C TRP A 528 22.52 -5.32 -16.78
N PHE A 529 21.19 -5.21 -16.74
CA PHE A 529 20.41 -5.46 -15.52
C PHE A 529 20.55 -6.91 -15.02
N VAL A 530 20.70 -7.89 -15.91
CA VAL A 530 20.92 -9.31 -15.55
C VAL A 530 22.26 -9.51 -14.85
N HIS A 531 23.30 -8.80 -15.30
CA HIS A 531 24.67 -8.94 -14.79
C HIS A 531 25.05 -7.87 -13.77
N ARG A 532 24.17 -6.93 -13.47
CA ARG A 532 24.47 -5.82 -12.56
C ARG A 532 24.72 -6.37 -11.17
N ARG A 533 25.70 -5.80 -10.49
CA ARG A 533 25.92 -6.05 -9.07
C ARG A 533 25.45 -4.87 -8.25
N VAL A 534 24.54 -5.09 -7.31
CA VAL A 534 23.96 -4.01 -6.48
C VAL A 534 25.07 -3.26 -5.73
N ASP A 535 26.02 -3.99 -5.14
CA ASP A 535 27.13 -3.42 -4.37
C ASP A 535 28.00 -2.48 -5.23
N GLU A 536 28.19 -2.80 -6.51
CA GLU A 536 28.95 -1.96 -7.45
C GLU A 536 28.17 -0.71 -7.87
N ILE A 537 26.85 -0.80 -7.90
CA ILE A 537 25.95 0.32 -8.20
C ILE A 537 25.91 1.32 -7.04
N GLN A 538 25.89 0.84 -5.79
CA GLN A 538 25.83 1.71 -4.60
C GLN A 538 27.03 2.66 -4.47
N LEU A 539 28.14 2.38 -5.16
CA LEU A 539 29.31 3.26 -5.23
C LEU A 539 29.12 4.48 -6.16
N LYS A 540 28.07 4.50 -6.97
CA LYS A 540 27.76 5.58 -7.91
C LYS A 540 26.78 6.57 -7.29
N ASP A 541 26.73 7.80 -7.83
CA ASP A 541 25.66 8.74 -7.49
C ASP A 541 24.31 8.16 -7.95
N PRO A 542 23.37 7.86 -7.03
CA PRO A 542 22.15 7.12 -7.40
C PRO A 542 21.28 7.84 -8.41
N LYS A 543 21.20 9.17 -8.29
CA LYS A 543 20.35 10.00 -9.14
C LYS A 543 20.91 10.08 -10.55
N ALA A 544 22.19 10.38 -10.69
CA ALA A 544 22.86 10.40 -11.99
C ALA A 544 22.81 9.02 -12.67
N LEU A 545 22.91 7.93 -11.91
CA LEU A 545 22.78 6.59 -12.48
C LEU A 545 21.37 6.33 -13.02
N LEU A 546 20.32 6.65 -12.27
CA LEU A 546 18.94 6.49 -12.74
C LEU A 546 18.68 7.37 -13.97
N GLU A 547 19.12 8.63 -13.96
CA GLU A 547 19.00 9.53 -15.12
C GLU A 547 19.64 8.93 -16.37
N GLN A 548 20.85 8.38 -16.26
CA GLN A 548 21.53 7.71 -17.37
C GLN A 548 20.77 6.47 -17.87
N VAL A 549 20.21 5.66 -16.96
CA VAL A 549 19.38 4.49 -17.31
C VAL A 549 18.16 4.95 -18.10
N LEU A 550 17.47 5.98 -17.62
CA LEU A 550 16.29 6.54 -18.27
C LEU A 550 16.61 7.17 -19.62
N GLU A 551 17.77 7.82 -19.79
CA GLU A 551 18.23 8.37 -21.07
C GLU A 551 18.53 7.27 -22.10
N GLN A 552 19.16 6.17 -21.68
CA GLN A 552 19.41 5.02 -22.56
C GLN A 552 18.08 4.34 -22.94
N MET A 553 17.15 4.21 -21.99
CA MET A 553 15.78 3.79 -22.27
C MET A 553 15.07 4.76 -23.23
N ASP A 554 15.39 6.05 -23.24
CA ASP A 554 14.81 6.99 -24.20
C ASP A 554 15.49 6.95 -25.59
N GLY A 555 16.49 6.08 -25.78
CA GLY A 555 17.29 6.04 -27.01
C GLY A 555 18.16 7.30 -27.22
N LYS A 556 18.30 8.14 -26.20
CA LYS A 556 19.08 9.40 -26.25
C LYS A 556 20.58 9.15 -26.15
N THR A 557 20.96 8.04 -25.52
CA THR A 557 22.34 7.59 -25.40
C THR A 557 22.47 6.15 -25.87
N SER A 558 23.56 5.84 -26.57
CA SER A 558 23.85 4.49 -27.04
C SER A 558 24.60 3.64 -26.02
N GLY A 559 24.80 4.13 -24.79
CA GLY A 559 25.25 3.30 -23.68
C GLY A 559 25.75 4.06 -22.45
N LEU A 560 25.28 3.64 -21.27
CA LEU A 560 25.99 3.75 -20.01
C LEU A 560 27.33 2.98 -20.03
N PHE A 561 27.42 1.95 -20.87
CA PHE A 561 28.46 0.92 -20.82
C PHE A 561 29.05 0.58 -22.20
N ALA A 562 28.98 1.50 -23.17
CA ALA A 562 29.59 1.32 -24.49
C ALA A 562 31.14 1.28 -24.49
N GLN A 563 31.77 1.23 -23.31
CA GLN A 563 33.22 1.12 -23.13
C GLN A 563 33.54 0.25 -21.90
N ASN A 564 33.27 -1.04 -21.98
CA ASN A 564 33.97 -2.05 -21.19
C ASN A 564 34.36 -3.24 -22.09
N ASP A 565 34.73 -2.95 -23.34
CA ASP A 565 35.57 -3.86 -24.13
C ASP A 565 37.00 -3.76 -23.57
N GLY A 566 37.23 -4.42 -22.44
CA GLY A 566 38.52 -4.45 -21.76
C GLY A 566 38.43 -5.25 -20.46
N GLU A 567 38.73 -6.54 -20.59
CA GLU A 567 39.01 -7.50 -19.49
C GLU A 567 37.79 -7.99 -18.68
N LEU A 568 37.07 -8.93 -19.29
CA LEU A 568 36.53 -10.08 -18.56
C LEU A 568 37.21 -11.32 -19.14
N ASP A 569 38.22 -11.82 -18.43
CA ASP A 569 38.92 -13.09 -18.66
C ASP A 569 38.61 -14.04 -17.49
#